data_AF-A0A972EUS3-F1
#
_entry.id   AF-A0A972EUS3-F1
#
_cell.length_a   1.000
_cell.length_b   1.000
_cell.length_c   1.000
_cell.angle_alpha   90.00
_cell.angle_beta   90.00
_cell.angle_gamma   90.00
#
_symmetry.space_group_name_H-M   'P 1'
#
loop_
_entity.id
_entity.type
_entity.pdbx_description
1 polymer ?
#
loop_
_entity_poly.entity_id
_entity_poly.type
_entity_poly.pdbx_seq_one_letter_code
_entity_poly.pdbx_strand_id
1 'polypeptide(L)' 'MGVYADPAALQDLLDPYAREGLKADMGKSCLRFRTAWDLPLEKIGELIGSVPPEKFIAMYEKSRQVLRKNS' A
#
# COMPACT_ATOMS: atom_id res chain seq x y z
N MET A 1 6.69 0.64 2.22
CA MET A 1 6.50 1.00 0.79
C MET A 1 5.00 0.97 0.50
N GLY A 2 4.50 1.90 -0.30
CA GLY A 2 3.05 2.08 -0.50
C GLY A 2 2.31 2.41 0.80
N VAL A 3 1.11 1.87 0.97
CA VAL A 3 0.19 2.13 2.10
C VAL A 3 0.78 1.85 3.50
N TYR A 4 1.87 1.07 3.61
CA TYR A 4 2.52 0.77 4.90
C TYR A 4 3.63 1.74 5.29
N ALA A 5 4.11 2.59 4.37
CA ALA A 5 5.14 3.59 4.68
C ALA A 5 4.71 5.02 4.39
N ASP A 6 3.53 5.22 3.81
CA ASP A 6 2.98 6.51 3.47
C ASP A 6 1.58 6.65 4.09
N PRO A 7 1.43 7.49 5.14
CA PRO A 7 0.13 7.73 5.78
C PRO A 7 -0.94 8.27 4.84
N ALA A 8 -0.56 9.03 3.80
CA ALA A 8 -1.52 9.53 2.82
C ALA A 8 -2.06 8.38 1.96
N ALA A 9 -1.18 7.51 1.47
CA ALA A 9 -1.58 6.32 0.74
C ALA A 9 -2.43 5.35 1.58
N LEU A 10 -2.17 5.28 2.90
CA LEU A 10 -3.02 4.52 3.82
C LEU A 10 -4.43 5.12 3.92
N GLN A 11 -4.54 6.44 4.05
CA GLN A 11 -5.84 7.11 4.11
C GLN A 11 -6.61 6.91 2.81
N ASP A 12 -5.94 7.03 1.65
CA ASP A 12 -6.54 6.80 0.34
C ASP A 12 -7.07 5.37 0.15
N LEU A 13 -6.46 4.38 0.84
CA LEU A 13 -6.97 3.01 0.90
C LEU A 13 -8.19 2.90 1.83
N LEU A 14 -8.15 3.48 3.02
CA LEU A 14 -9.18 3.31 4.06
C LEU A 14 -10.47 4.09 3.79
N ASP A 15 -10.39 5.20 3.06
CA ASP A 15 -11.53 6.03 2.67
C ASP A 15 -12.65 5.25 1.97
N PRO A 16 -12.39 4.48 0.90
CA PRO A 16 -13.42 3.67 0.26
C PRO A 16 -13.95 2.55 1.15
N TYR A 17 -13.11 1.93 1.99
CA TYR A 17 -13.59 0.97 3.00
C TYR A 17 -14.66 1.58 3.90
N ALA A 18 -14.42 2.79 4.41
CA ALA A 18 -15.39 3.49 5.27
C ALA A 18 -16.67 3.87 4.52
N ARG A 19 -16.57 4.30 3.25
CA ARG A 19 -17.73 4.68 2.43
C ARG A 19 -18.62 3.49 2.05
N GLU A 20 -18.01 2.34 1.78
CA GLU A 20 -18.71 1.10 1.38
C GLU A 20 -19.14 0.26 2.60
N GLY A 21 -18.80 0.68 3.83
CA GLY A 21 -19.10 -0.08 5.04
C GLY A 21 -18.28 -1.36 5.18
N LEU A 22 -17.19 -1.49 4.42
CA LEU A 22 -16.26 -2.61 4.45
C LEU A 22 -15.28 -2.45 5.61
N LYS A 23 -14.78 -3.58 6.14
CA LYS A 23 -13.72 -3.58 7.17
C LYS A 23 -12.41 -4.05 6.57
N ALA A 24 -11.41 -3.17 6.58
CA ALA A 24 -10.05 -3.54 6.22
C ALA A 24 -9.40 -4.37 7.35
N ASP A 25 -8.97 -5.59 7.04
CA ASP A 25 -8.14 -6.43 7.92
C ASP A 25 -6.67 -6.27 7.51
N MET A 26 -5.96 -5.38 8.20
CA MET A 26 -4.55 -5.10 7.92
C MET A 26 -3.63 -5.62 9.02
N GLY A 27 -2.61 -6.37 8.63
CA GLY A 27 -1.45 -6.70 9.44
C GLY A 27 -0.29 -5.71 9.24
N LYS A 28 0.89 -6.03 9.79
CA LYS A 28 2.09 -5.19 9.70
C LYS A 28 2.60 -4.97 8.26
N SER A 29 2.22 -5.85 7.34
CA SER A 29 2.68 -5.81 5.94
C SER A 29 1.70 -6.49 4.96
N CYS A 30 0.45 -6.74 5.37
CA CYS A 30 -0.52 -7.46 4.56
C CYS A 30 -1.95 -6.96 4.78
N LEU A 31 -2.74 -6.95 3.69
CA LEU A 31 -4.18 -6.71 3.71
C LEU A 31 -4.85 -8.06 3.44
N ARG A 32 -5.69 -8.53 4.36
CA ARG A 32 -6.37 -9.82 4.29
C ARG A 32 -7.81 -9.62 3.81
N PHE A 33 -8.28 -10.57 3.01
CA PHE A 33 -9.64 -10.62 2.49
C PHE A 33 -10.03 -12.08 2.25
N ARG A 34 -11.32 -12.40 2.34
CA ARG A 34 -11.82 -13.76 2.08
C ARG A 34 -12.38 -13.88 0.66
N THR A 35 -13.03 -12.82 0.19
CA THR A 35 -13.56 -12.73 -1.17
C THR A 35 -13.19 -11.39 -1.79
N ALA A 36 -13.28 -11.31 -3.12
CA ALA A 36 -13.01 -10.06 -3.84
C ALA A 36 -13.98 -8.92 -3.45
N TRP A 37 -15.17 -9.26 -2.97
CA TRP A 37 -16.19 -8.32 -2.50
C TRP A 37 -15.85 -7.67 -1.16
N ASP A 38 -14.88 -8.21 -0.42
CA ASP A 38 -14.36 -7.59 0.80
C ASP A 38 -13.36 -6.46 0.51
N LEU A 39 -13.10 -6.18 -0.77
CA LEU A 39 -12.13 -5.19 -1.23
C LEU A 39 -12.83 -4.13 -2.11
N PRO A 40 -12.49 -2.84 -1.94
CA PRO A 40 -12.78 -1.82 -2.94
C PRO A 40 -11.83 -2.01 -4.14
N LEU A 41 -12.17 -2.97 -5.02
CA LEU A 41 -11.29 -3.46 -6.08
C LEU A 41 -10.78 -2.36 -7.01
N GLU A 42 -11.64 -1.41 -7.37
CA GLU A 42 -11.27 -0.28 -8.21
C GLU A 42 -10.16 0.56 -7.57
N LYS A 43 -10.33 0.92 -6.29
CA LYS A 43 -9.31 1.68 -5.55
C LYS A 43 -8.00 0.92 -5.41
N ILE A 44 -8.07 -0.39 -5.17
CA ILE A 44 -6.86 -1.22 -5.08
C ILE A 44 -6.12 -1.24 -6.43
N GLY A 45 -6.84 -1.33 -7.54
CA GLY A 45 -6.27 -1.23 -8.89
C GLY A 45 -5.54 0.10 -9.11
N GLU A 46 -6.18 1.22 -8.74
CA GLU A 46 -5.57 2.55 -8.80
C GLU A 46 -4.29 2.64 -7.94
N LEU A 47 -4.33 2.13 -6.71
CA LEU A 47 -3.20 2.19 -5.79
C LEU A 47 -2.01 1.38 -6.31
N ILE A 48 -2.25 0.19 -6.88
CA ILE A 48 -1.20 -0.62 -7.51
C ILE A 48 -0.60 0.13 -8.72
N GLY A 49 -1.44 0.74 -9.56
CA GLY A 49 -1.00 1.53 -10.72
C GLY A 49 -0.34 2.87 -10.38
N SER A 50 -0.56 3.40 -9.17
CA SER A 50 -0.06 4.72 -8.74
C SER A 50 1.45 4.78 -8.54
N VAL A 51 2.14 3.63 -8.53
CA VAL A 51 3.58 3.53 -8.34
C VAL A 51 4.25 3.08 -9.65
N PRO A 52 4.84 4.02 -10.41
CA PRO A 52 5.64 3.67 -11.58
C PRO A 52 6.85 2.79 -11.22
N PRO A 53 7.29 1.89 -12.11
CA PRO A 53 8.46 1.04 -11.89
C PRO A 53 9.71 1.82 -11.48
N GLU A 54 9.96 2.99 -12.09
CA GLU A 54 11.13 3.82 -11.82
C GLU A 54 11.12 4.35 -10.38
N LYS A 55 9.95 4.78 -9.91
CA LYS A 55 9.74 5.24 -8.53
C LYS A 55 9.96 4.10 -7.54
N PHE A 56 9.49 2.90 -7.87
CA PHE A 56 9.71 1.71 -7.05
C PHE A 56 11.19 1.32 -6.95
N ILE A 57 11.92 1.34 -8.07
CA ILE A 57 13.36 1.07 -8.12
C ILE A 57 14.12 2.07 -7.24
N ALA A 58 13.83 3.37 -7.39
CA ALA A 58 14.47 4.42 -6.59
C ALA A 58 14.22 4.25 -5.08
N MET A 59 12.99 3.89 -4.68
CA MET A 59 12.66 3.58 -3.28
C MET A 59 13.46 2.39 -2.76
N TYR A 60 13.56 1.32 -3.56
CA TYR A 60 14.29 0.12 -3.21
C TYR A 60 15.80 0.37 -3.07
N GLU A 61 16.42 1.07 -4.02
CA GLU A 61 17.84 1.42 -3.97
C GLU A 61 18.17 2.28 -2.75
N LYS A 62 17.35 3.29 -2.46
CA LYS A 62 17.49 4.13 -1.26
C LYS A 62 17.47 3.28 0.01
N SER A 63 16.57 2.29 0.10
CA SER A 63 16.50 1.40 1.26
C SER A 63 17.78 0.57 1.45
N ARG A 64 18.45 0.15 0.36
CA ARG A 64 19.71 -0.61 0.42
C ARG A 64 20.94 0.25 0.69
N GLN A 65 20.96 1.50 0.23
CA GLN A 65 22.05 2.43 0.54
C GLN A 65 22.10 2.80 2.03
N VAL A 66 20.93 2.90 2.68
CA VAL A 66 20.85 3.13 4.14
C VAL A 66 21.45 1.96 4.91
N LEU A 67 21.22 0.71 4.47
CA LEU A 67 21.83 -0.47 5.10
C LEU A 67 23.36 -0.47 4.95
N ARG A 68 23.90 -0.02 3.81
CA ARG A 68 25.35 0.02 3.57
C ARG A 68 26.08 1.12 4.34
N LYS A 69 25.39 2.17 4.79
CA LYS A 69 25.97 3.24 5.62
C LYS A 69 26.00 2.91 7.11
N ASN A 70 25.27 1.88 7.53
CA ASN A 70 25.16 1.42 8.91
C ASN A 70 25.96 0.12 9.18
N SER A 71 26.87 -0.26 8.26
CA SER A 71 27.80 -1.39 8.39
C SER A 71 29.24 -0.91 8.35
#